data_AF-A0A0C2MJC5-F1
#
_entry.id   AF-A0A0C2MJC5-F1
#
_cell.length_a   1.000
_cell.length_b   1.000
_cell.length_c   1.000
_cell.angle_alpha   90.00
_cell.angle_beta   90.00
_cell.angle_gamma   90.00
#
_symmetry.space_group_name_H-M   'P 1'
#
loop_
_entity.id
_entity.type
_entity.pdbx_description
1 polymer ?
#
loop_
_entity_poly.entity_id
_entity_poly.type
_entity_poly.pdbx_seq_one_letter_code
_entity_poly.pdbx_strand_id
1 'polypeptide(L)'
;MFINKREGTFSFQEVETIKENGIYSQKELLCDIIDEDCTRTVQRVRDLFFKRTNITISRSTAARCLKEFHYTLKMVRVIPEWRNNTSTILLREEYAINFC
;
A
#
# COMPACT_ATOMS: atom_id res chain seq x y z
N MET A 1 -37.24 -20.83 -16.30
CA MET A 1 -36.60 -21.32 -15.07
C MET A 1 -35.68 -20.22 -14.58
N PHE A 2 -35.98 -19.63 -13.43
CA PHE A 2 -35.41 -18.38 -12.96
C PHE A 2 -33.94 -18.56 -12.54
N ILE A 3 -33.03 -17.78 -13.15
CA ILE A 3 -31.63 -17.72 -12.75
C ILE A 3 -31.59 -16.93 -11.45
N ASN A 4 -31.58 -17.67 -10.33
CA ASN A 4 -31.49 -17.09 -9.00
C ASN A 4 -30.12 -16.43 -8.80
N LYS A 5 -30.20 -15.12 -8.57
CA LYS A 5 -29.18 -14.24 -8.01
C LYS A 5 -28.51 -14.93 -6.81
N ARG A 6 -27.25 -15.36 -6.93
CA ARG A 6 -26.42 -15.68 -5.76
C ARG A 6 -25.54 -14.47 -5.45
N GLU A 7 -26.12 -13.55 -4.69
CA GLU A 7 -25.35 -12.60 -3.88
C GLU A 7 -24.61 -13.40 -2.81
N GLY A 8 -23.49 -14.01 -3.20
CA GLY A 8 -22.58 -14.69 -2.30
C GLY A 8 -21.55 -13.71 -1.80
N THR A 9 -21.81 -13.02 -0.70
CA THR A 9 -20.74 -12.49 0.15
C THR A 9 -19.98 -13.69 0.71
N PHE A 10 -18.90 -14.10 0.06
CA PHE A 10 -17.97 -15.07 0.61
C PHE A 10 -17.29 -14.40 1.83
N SER A 11 -17.66 -14.84 3.03
CA SER A 11 -16.78 -14.74 4.19
C SER A 11 -15.52 -15.54 3.88
N PHE A 12 -14.35 -15.03 4.26
CA PHE A 12 -13.07 -15.75 4.15
C PHE A 12 -13.17 -17.11 4.86
N GLN A 13 -13.59 -18.13 4.12
CA GLN A 13 -13.18 -19.49 4.31
C GLN A 13 -12.04 -19.68 3.31
N GLU A 14 -10.89 -20.09 3.79
CA GLU A 14 -9.64 -20.26 3.02
C GLU A 14 -9.92 -21.02 1.73
N VAL A 15 -10.02 -20.28 0.62
CA VAL A 15 -10.00 -20.86 -0.72
C VAL A 15 -8.56 -20.72 -1.20
N GLU A 16 -7.80 -21.80 -1.03
CA GLU A 16 -6.45 -21.96 -1.58
C GLU A 16 -6.53 -21.95 -3.11
N THR A 17 -5.97 -20.92 -3.74
CA THR A 17 -5.93 -20.80 -5.20
C THR A 17 -4.54 -21.17 -5.70
N ILE A 18 -4.44 -22.35 -6.30
CA ILE A 18 -3.20 -22.91 -6.84
C ILE A 18 -2.87 -22.22 -8.17
N LYS A 19 -1.69 -21.58 -8.24
CA LYS A 19 -0.90 -21.50 -9.49
C LYS A 19 0.60 -21.57 -9.19
N GLU A 20 1.14 -22.75 -9.49
CA GLU A 20 2.48 -23.05 -9.98
C GLU A 20 3.77 -22.63 -9.27
N ASN A 21 3.88 -21.77 -8.25
CA ASN A 21 5.19 -21.60 -7.55
C ASN A 21 5.16 -21.05 -6.11
N GLY A 22 4.04 -21.18 -5.39
CA GLY A 22 4.00 -20.83 -3.97
C GLY A 22 2.56 -20.74 -3.48
N ILE A 23 2.27 -21.35 -2.33
CA ILE A 23 0.98 -21.23 -1.66
C ILE A 23 0.90 -19.80 -1.12
N TYR A 24 0.39 -18.86 -1.93
CA TYR A 24 0.18 -17.49 -1.49
C TYR A 24 -1.23 -17.34 -0.95
N SER A 25 -1.35 -16.82 0.28
CA SER A 25 -2.66 -16.45 0.82
C SER A 25 -3.24 -15.29 -0.01
N GLN A 26 -4.58 -15.25 -0.18
CA GLN A 26 -5.26 -14.11 -0.81
C GLN A 26 -4.89 -12.77 -0.13
N LYS A 27 -4.55 -12.82 1.16
CA LYS A 27 -4.02 -11.70 1.93
C LYS A 27 -2.67 -11.20 1.40
N GLU A 28 -1.75 -12.10 1.11
CA GLU A 28 -0.42 -11.74 0.60
C GLU A 28 -0.50 -11.15 -0.81
N LEU A 29 -1.35 -11.70 -1.69
CA LEU A 29 -1.58 -11.11 -3.01
C LEU A 29 -2.17 -9.69 -2.94
N LEU A 30 -3.01 -9.43 -1.92
CA LEU A 30 -3.54 -8.10 -1.68
C LEU A 30 -2.45 -7.14 -1.17
N CYS A 31 -1.54 -7.63 -0.33
CA CYS A 31 -0.36 -6.88 0.10
C CYS A 31 0.54 -6.53 -1.07
N ASP A 32 0.88 -7.48 -1.95
CA ASP A 32 1.76 -7.23 -3.10
C ASP A 32 1.22 -6.12 -4.01
N ILE A 33 -0.11 -6.05 -4.18
CA ILE A 33 -0.76 -4.99 -4.99
C ILE A 33 -0.62 -3.60 -4.33
N ILE A 34 -0.64 -3.55 -3.00
CA ILE A 34 -0.51 -2.31 -2.21
C ILE A 34 0.95 -1.91 -2.07
N ASP A 35 1.86 -2.87 -1.89
CA ASP A 35 3.30 -2.62 -1.77
C ASP A 35 3.88 -2.11 -3.10
N GLU A 36 3.32 -2.54 -4.23
CA GLU A 36 3.64 -1.97 -5.54
C GLU A 36 3.29 -0.48 -5.62
N ASP A 37 2.16 -0.06 -5.04
CA ASP A 37 1.69 1.32 -5.05
C ASP A 37 0.61 1.55 -3.98
N CYS A 38 1.04 2.11 -2.85
CA CYS A 38 0.20 2.33 -1.68
C CYS A 38 -0.74 3.54 -1.81
N THR A 39 -0.64 4.30 -2.90
CA THR A 39 -1.52 5.45 -3.18
C THR A 39 -2.83 5.04 -3.84
N ARG A 40 -2.95 3.78 -4.28
CA ARG A 40 -4.13 3.27 -5.00
C ARG A 40 -5.36 3.24 -4.10
N THR A 41 -6.50 3.59 -4.69
CA THR A 41 -7.79 3.49 -4.02
C THR A 41 -8.20 2.01 -3.83
N VAL A 42 -9.00 1.73 -2.80
CA VAL A 42 -9.54 0.38 -2.55
C VAL A 42 -10.27 -0.22 -3.77
N GLN A 43 -10.93 0.63 -4.57
CA GLN A 43 -11.59 0.20 -5.80
C GLN A 43 -10.57 -0.29 -6.83
N ARG A 44 -9.48 0.46 -7.02
CA ARG A 44 -8.44 0.09 -7.97
C ARG A 44 -7.71 -1.19 -7.56
N VAL A 45 -7.46 -1.34 -6.27
CA VAL A 45 -6.87 -2.56 -5.68
C VAL A 45 -7.77 -3.77 -5.95
N ARG A 46 -9.08 -3.63 -5.78
CA ARG A 46 -10.05 -4.68 -6.11
C ARG A 46 -10.03 -5.06 -7.60
N ASP A 47 -9.99 -4.08 -8.50
CA ASP A 47 -9.97 -4.34 -9.94
C ASP A 47 -8.69 -5.09 -10.35
N LEU A 48 -7.56 -4.72 -9.76
CA LEU A 48 -6.27 -5.38 -9.97
C LEU A 48 -6.23 -6.78 -9.37
N PHE A 49 -6.80 -6.95 -8.18
CA PHE A 49 -6.95 -8.25 -7.56
C PHE A 49 -7.77 -9.19 -8.45
N PHE A 50 -8.92 -8.73 -8.94
CA PHE A 50 -9.74 -9.47 -9.88
C PHE A 50 -8.97 -9.79 -11.17
N LYS A 51 -8.19 -8.86 -11.71
CA LYS A 51 -7.35 -9.10 -12.90
C LYS A 51 -6.30 -10.19 -12.67
N ARG A 52 -5.73 -10.31 -11.47
CA ARG A 52 -4.68 -11.29 -11.14
C ARG A 52 -5.25 -12.66 -10.77
N THR A 53 -6.34 -12.71 -10.01
CA THR A 53 -6.87 -13.95 -9.41
C THR A 53 -8.16 -14.46 -10.05
N ASN A 54 -8.83 -13.62 -10.85
CA ASN A 54 -10.19 -13.84 -11.35
C ASN A 54 -11.24 -14.00 -10.23
N ILE A 55 -10.95 -13.51 -9.03
CA ILE A 55 -11.82 -13.57 -7.85
C ILE A 55 -12.37 -12.18 -7.55
N THR A 56 -13.68 -12.09 -7.38
CA THR A 56 -14.34 -10.83 -7.02
C THR A 56 -14.45 -10.72 -5.50
N ILE A 57 -13.81 -9.71 -4.93
CA ILE A 57 -13.97 -9.35 -3.52
C ILE A 57 -14.90 -8.14 -3.37
N SER A 58 -15.67 -8.09 -2.29
CA SER A 58 -16.50 -6.92 -2.00
C SER A 58 -15.61 -5.74 -1.54
N ARG A 59 -16.09 -4.51 -1.72
CA ARG A 59 -15.35 -3.31 -1.26
C ARG A 59 -15.13 -3.31 0.26
N SER A 60 -16.12 -3.76 1.03
CA SER A 60 -16.02 -3.85 2.49
C SER A 60 -15.06 -4.95 2.92
N THR A 61 -15.03 -6.08 2.21
CA THR A 61 -14.06 -7.16 2.41
C THR A 61 -12.64 -6.66 2.18
N ALA A 62 -12.39 -6.02 1.03
CA ALA A 62 -11.09 -5.43 0.71
C ALA A 62 -10.66 -4.41 1.77
N ALA A 63 -11.55 -3.49 2.15
CA ALA A 63 -11.27 -2.49 3.17
C ALA A 63 -10.97 -3.10 4.56
N ARG A 64 -11.66 -4.18 4.94
CA ARG A 64 -11.38 -4.91 6.19
C ARG A 64 -10.02 -5.58 6.15
N CYS A 65 -9.68 -6.27 5.07
CA CYS A 65 -8.36 -6.88 4.91
C CYS A 65 -7.25 -5.83 4.98
N LEU A 66 -7.41 -4.71 4.26
CA LEU A 66 -6.47 -3.60 4.29
C LEU A 66 -6.33 -2.95 5.67
N LYS A 67 -7.38 -2.98 6.49
CA LYS A 67 -7.36 -2.48 7.87
C LYS A 67 -6.69 -3.46 8.84
N GLU A 68 -6.83 -4.77 8.60
CA GLU A 68 -6.13 -5.81 9.36
C GLU A 68 -4.62 -5.77 9.12
N PHE A 69 -4.19 -5.35 7.94
CA PHE A 69 -2.78 -5.10 7.70
C PHE A 69 -2.32 -3.89 8.49
N HIS A 70 -1.43 -4.15 9.45
CA HIS A 70 -0.69 -3.11 10.15
C HIS A 70 0.39 -2.52 9.24
N TYR A 71 -0.03 -1.80 8.20
CA TYR A 71 0.91 -1.03 7.38
C TYR A 71 1.55 0.04 8.24
N THR A 72 2.82 -0.16 8.58
CA THR A 72 3.63 0.94 9.09
C THR A 72 4.08 1.69 7.85
N LEU A 73 3.42 2.81 7.53
CA LEU A 73 3.96 3.74 6.54
C LEU A 73 5.31 4.23 7.08
N LYS A 74 6.41 3.55 6.70
CA LYS A 74 7.74 4.10 6.91
C LYS A 74 7.77 5.35 6.05
N MET A 75 7.56 6.51 6.66
CA MET A 75 7.85 7.79 6.04
C MET A 75 9.28 7.70 5.51
N VAL A 76 9.41 7.59 4.20
CA VAL A 76 10.67 7.86 3.51
C VAL A 76 10.87 9.36 3.66
N ARG A 77 11.38 9.78 4.82
CA ARG A 77 11.83 11.16 4.98
C ARG A 77 12.93 11.34 3.97
N VAL A 78 12.74 12.25 3.03
CA VAL A 78 13.86 12.83 2.28
C VAL A 78 14.83 13.28 3.36
N ILE A 79 16.01 12.66 3.39
CA ILE A 79 17.08 13.13 4.26
C ILE A 79 17.31 14.58 3.81
N PRO A 80 17.04 15.59 4.67
CA PRO A 80 17.21 16.97 4.25
C PRO A 80 18.65 17.13 3.78
N GLU A 81 18.83 17.72 2.59
CA GLU A 81 20.14 17.97 2.03
C GLU A 81 21.06 18.66 3.04
N TRP A 82 22.36 18.39 2.94
CA TRP A 82 23.35 18.90 3.87
C TRP A 82 23.24 20.43 3.98
N ARG A 83 22.83 20.92 5.16
CA ARG A 83 22.60 22.35 5.43
C ARG A 83 23.86 23.23 5.42
N ASN A 84 25.01 22.69 5.04
CA ASN A 84 26.23 23.45 4.79
C ASN A 84 26.37 23.68 3.28
N ASN A 85 25.53 24.54 2.72
CA ASN A 85 25.83 25.15 1.44
C ASN A 85 26.73 26.39 1.68
N THR A 86 27.44 26.82 0.64
CA THR A 86 28.37 27.96 0.70
C THR A 86 27.70 29.22 1.25
N SER A 87 26.45 29.47 0.89
CA SER A 87 25.69 30.62 1.40
C SER A 87 25.44 30.57 2.91
N THR A 88 25.14 29.39 3.47
CA THR A 88 24.88 29.25 4.92
C THR A 88 26.18 29.34 5.73
N ILE A 89 27.31 28.95 5.15
CA ILE A 89 28.64 29.11 5.76
C ILE A 89 29.01 30.60 5.85
N LEU A 90 28.87 31.33 4.74
CA LEU A 90 29.17 32.77 4.69
C LEU A 90 28.26 33.58 5.63
N LEU A 91 26.97 33.26 5.70
CA LEU A 91 26.05 33.90 6.65
C LEU A 91 26.46 33.67 8.12
N ARG A 92 26.96 32.49 8.44
CA ARG A 92 27.44 32.18 9.80
C ARG A 92 28.74 32.91 10.11
N GLU A 93 29.62 33.04 9.13
CA GLU A 93 30.87 33.80 9.24
C GLU A 93 30.57 35.29 9.49
N GLU A 94 29.70 35.90 8.68
CA GLU A 94 29.32 37.31 8.84
C GLU A 94 28.64 37.57 10.20
N TYR A 95 27.76 36.67 10.64
CA TYR A 95 27.16 36.77 11.98
C TYR A 95 28.22 36.69 13.09
N ALA A 96 29.17 35.77 12.98
CA ALA A 96 30.25 35.64 13.97
C ALA A 96 31.12 36.90 14.02
N ILE A 97 31.43 37.51 12.87
CA ILE A 97 32.20 38.76 12.82
C ILE A 97 31.42 39.93 13.46
N ASN A 98 30.10 39.98 13.25
CA ASN A 98 29.28 41.11 13.69
C ASN A 98 28.87 41.06 15.17
N PHE A 99 28.81 39.87 15.77
CA PHE A 99 28.23 39.67 17.11
C PHE A 99 29.13 38.93 18.10
N CYS A 100 30.36 38.56 17.73
CA CYS A 100 31.33 37.90 18.60
C CYS A 100 32.55 38.80 18.82
#